data_AF-A0A1H3Y7U2-F1
#
_entry.id   AF-A0A1H3Y7U2-F1
#
_cell.length_a   1.000
_cell.length_b   1.000
_cell.length_c   1.000
_cell.angle_alpha   90.00
_cell.angle_beta   90.00
_cell.angle_gamma   90.00
#
_symmetry.space_group_name_H-M   'P 1'
#
loop_
_entity.id
_entity.type
_entity.pdbx_description
1 polymer ?
#
loop_
_entity_poly.entity_id
_entity_poly.type
_entity_poly.pdbx_seq_one_letter_code
_entity_poly.pdbx_strand_id
1 'polypeptide(L)'
;MCNLACNSPHYYMISIAHRIELKPNNKQKTYFRKAFGCARLAYNWGLAEWKRMYEVGEKPSGRKLRTQFNAIKKEQFPFVYEVTKCATEQPFDNLQRAFDNFFRDLKQGKDSL
;
A
#
# COMPACT_ATOMS: atom_id res chain seq x y z
N MET A 1 15.97 29.83 42.54
CA MET A 1 16.04 30.55 41.24
C MET A 1 17.26 30.08 40.48
N CYS A 2 17.07 29.39 39.35
CA CYS A 2 17.79 29.64 38.09
C CYS A 2 17.20 28.71 37.02
N ASN A 3 16.16 29.19 36.33
CA ASN A 3 15.71 28.62 35.07
C ASN A 3 16.73 29.01 34.01
N LEU A 4 17.60 28.09 33.60
CA LEU A 4 18.33 28.21 32.34
C LEU A 4 17.67 27.29 31.33
N ALA A 5 16.68 27.86 30.64
CA ALA A 5 16.14 27.30 29.41
C ALA A 5 17.26 27.25 28.38
N CYS A 6 17.76 26.05 28.10
CA CYS A 6 18.62 25.81 26.95
C CYS A 6 17.77 25.91 25.68
N ASN A 7 17.62 27.13 25.17
CA ASN A 7 17.08 27.39 23.84
C ASN A 7 18.12 26.95 22.80
N SER A 8 18.14 25.65 22.50
CA SER A 8 18.89 25.14 21.35
C SER A 8 18.24 25.71 20.08
N PRO A 9 18.99 26.37 19.18
CA PRO A 9 18.42 26.91 17.96
C PRO A 9 17.90 25.75 17.11
N HIS A 10 16.60 25.75 16.84
CA HIS A 10 16.00 24.83 15.87
C HIS A 10 16.63 25.06 14.51
N TYR A 11 17.70 24.31 14.21
CA TYR A 11 18.29 24.24 12.89
C TYR A 11 17.26 23.60 11.97
N TYR A 12 16.59 24.40 11.15
CA TYR A 12 15.70 23.90 10.11
C TYR A 12 16.56 23.17 9.10
N MET A 13 16.63 21.85 9.25
CA MET A 13 17.35 20.97 8.34
C MET A 13 16.60 20.96 7.01
N ILE A 14 17.03 21.82 6.07
CA ILE A 14 16.49 21.84 4.70
C ILE A 14 16.82 20.50 4.06
N SER A 15 15.83 19.62 3.94
CA SER A 15 15.97 18.38 3.18
C SER A 15 15.95 18.71 1.69
N ILE A 16 17.11 18.77 1.05
CA ILE A 16 17.20 18.84 -0.41
C ILE A 16 16.83 17.47 -0.98
N ALA A 17 15.68 17.37 -1.64
CA ALA A 17 15.26 16.16 -2.35
C ALA A 17 15.40 16.36 -3.87
N HIS A 18 16.03 15.40 -4.54
CA HIS A 18 16.15 15.44 -5.99
C HIS A 18 14.81 15.07 -6.64
N ARG A 19 14.27 15.96 -7.49
CA ARG A 19 13.04 15.71 -8.24
C ARG A 19 13.38 15.13 -9.60
N ILE A 20 13.02 13.86 -9.81
CA ILE A 20 13.24 13.15 -11.08
C ILE A 20 11.90 13.01 -11.80
N GLU A 21 11.86 13.39 -13.08
CA GLU A 21 10.75 13.08 -13.98
C GLU A 21 11.11 11.88 -14.88
N LEU A 22 10.22 10.91 -14.99
CA LEU A 22 10.36 9.83 -15.97
C LEU A 22 9.79 10.27 -17.33
N LYS A 23 10.57 10.12 -18.40
CA LYS A 23 10.11 10.30 -19.80
C LYS A 23 9.97 8.95 -20.50
N PRO A 24 8.88 8.20 -20.26
CA PRO A 24 8.74 6.86 -20.79
C PRO A 24 8.43 6.84 -22.30
N ASN A 25 9.02 5.88 -23.01
CA ASN A 25 8.64 5.57 -24.38
C ASN A 25 7.35 4.74 -24.43
N ASN A 26 6.85 4.44 -25.65
CA ASN A 26 5.59 3.72 -25.82
C ASN A 26 5.58 2.31 -25.20
N LYS A 27 6.73 1.61 -25.21
CA LYS A 27 6.85 0.27 -24.58
C LYS A 27 6.72 0.38 -23.06
N GLN A 28 7.41 1.35 -22.45
CA GLN A 28 7.36 1.60 -21.00
C GLN A 28 5.97 2.07 -20.56
N LYS A 29 5.33 3.00 -21.29
CA LYS A 29 3.96 3.44 -21.01
C LYS A 29 2.97 2.27 -21.01
N THR A 30 3.11 1.37 -21.99
CA THR A 30 2.27 0.18 -22.08
C THR A 30 2.50 -0.75 -20.89
N TYR A 31 3.76 -1.01 -20.53
CA TYR A 31 4.13 -1.79 -19.36
C TYR A 31 3.56 -1.20 -18.06
N PHE A 32 3.67 0.11 -17.85
CA PHE A 32 3.14 0.78 -16.67
C PHE A 32 1.63 0.66 -16.56
N ARG A 33 0.89 0.80 -17.67
CA ARG A 33 -0.57 0.58 -17.68
C ARG A 33 -0.94 -0.83 -17.24
N LYS A 34 -0.22 -1.86 -17.73
CA LYS A 34 -0.41 -3.24 -17.28
C LYS A 34 -0.11 -3.38 -15.78
N ALA A 35 1.01 -2.81 -15.32
CA ALA A 35 1.43 -2.93 -13.93
C ALA A 35 0.45 -2.25 -12.96
N PHE A 36 -0.02 -1.04 -13.29
CA PHE A 36 -1.04 -0.34 -12.52
C PHE A 36 -2.39 -1.06 -12.56
N GLY A 37 -2.75 -1.64 -13.71
CA GLY A 37 -3.94 -2.48 -13.83
C GLY A 37 -3.88 -3.70 -12.91
N CYS A 38 -2.76 -4.41 -12.88
CA CYS A 38 -2.54 -5.55 -11.99
C CYS A 38 -2.54 -5.15 -10.51
N ALA A 39 -1.98 -3.98 -10.18
CA ALA A 39 -2.00 -3.46 -8.81
C ALA A 39 -3.42 -3.11 -8.35
N ARG A 40 -4.20 -2.45 -9.21
CA ARG A 40 -5.61 -2.13 -8.94
C ARG A 40 -6.45 -3.39 -8.78
N LEU A 41 -6.24 -4.39 -9.64
CA LEU A 41 -6.89 -5.70 -9.54
C LEU A 41 -6.62 -6.35 -8.18
N ALA A 42 -5.34 -6.48 -7.80
CA ALA A 42 -4.96 -7.14 -6.55
C ALA A 42 -5.51 -6.39 -5.32
N TYR A 43 -5.50 -5.05 -5.33
CA TYR A 43 -6.08 -4.24 -4.26
C TYR A 43 -7.59 -4.49 -4.12
N ASN A 44 -8.33 -4.39 -5.23
CA ASN A 44 -9.79 -4.56 -5.23
C ASN A 44 -10.21 -5.98 -4.84
N TRP A 45 -9.51 -6.99 -5.37
CA TRP A 45 -9.71 -8.38 -4.99
C TRP A 45 -9.45 -8.57 -3.49
N GLY A 46 -8.32 -8.03 -2.99
CA GLY A 46 -7.96 -8.10 -1.58
C GLY A 46 -8.97 -7.42 -0.67
N LEU A 47 -9.51 -6.26 -1.07
CA LEU A 47 -10.53 -5.54 -0.32
C LEU A 47 -11.86 -6.31 -0.25
N ALA A 48 -12.28 -6.92 -1.36
CA ALA A 48 -13.48 -7.75 -1.39
C ALA A 48 -13.33 -8.97 -0.47
N GLU A 49 -12.19 -9.65 -0.52
CA GLU A 49 -11.92 -10.82 0.32
C GLU A 49 -11.73 -10.45 1.79
N TRP A 50 -11.12 -9.29 2.08
CA TRP A 50 -11.03 -8.74 3.44
C TRP A 50 -12.41 -8.54 4.05
N LYS A 51 -13.34 -7.95 3.27
CA LYS A 51 -14.73 -7.76 3.70
C LYS A 51 -15.43 -9.09 3.97
N ARG A 52 -15.28 -10.06 3.06
CA ARG A 52 -15.84 -11.42 3.21
C ARG A 52 -15.35 -12.11 4.49
N MET A 53 -14.04 -12.08 4.73
CA MET A 53 -13.43 -12.63 5.94
C MET A 53 -13.96 -11.96 7.22
N TYR A 54 -14.09 -10.64 7.20
CA TYR A 54 -14.60 -9.89 8.34
C TYR A 54 -16.07 -10.24 8.66
N GLU A 55 -16.92 -10.38 7.64
CA GLU A 55 -18.33 -10.76 7.80
C GLU A 55 -18.53 -12.13 8.44
N VAL A 56 -17.62 -13.08 8.17
CA VAL A 56 -17.64 -14.42 8.80
C VAL A 56 -16.93 -14.47 10.16
N GLY A 57 -16.51 -13.34 10.70
CA GLY A 57 -15.82 -13.24 12.00
C GLY A 57 -14.35 -13.63 11.98
N GLU A 58 -13.75 -13.82 10.80
CA GLU A 58 -12.31 -14.04 10.68
C GLU A 58 -11.53 -12.72 10.83
N LYS A 59 -10.26 -12.83 11.25
CA LYS A 59 -9.31 -11.71 11.25
C LYS A 59 -8.53 -11.72 9.93
N PRO A 60 -8.79 -10.78 9.02
CA PRO A 60 -8.07 -10.70 7.75
C PRO A 60 -6.63 -10.23 7.98
N SER A 61 -5.74 -10.56 7.04
CA SER A 61 -4.41 -9.96 7.00
C SER A 61 -3.87 -9.91 5.57
N GLY A 62 -3.06 -8.89 5.27
CA GLY A 62 -2.42 -8.75 3.95
C GLY A 62 -1.63 -9.99 3.55
N ARG A 63 -0.98 -10.65 4.52
CA ARG A 63 -0.25 -11.91 4.30
C ARG A 63 -1.17 -13.07 3.87
N LYS A 64 -2.32 -13.23 4.54
CA LYS A 64 -3.32 -14.26 4.17
C LYS A 64 -3.86 -14.01 2.76
N LEU A 65 -4.22 -12.76 2.46
CA LEU A 65 -4.70 -12.37 1.14
C LEU A 65 -3.67 -12.64 0.04
N ARG A 66 -2.39 -12.32 0.28
CA ARG A 66 -1.31 -12.62 -0.67
C ARG A 66 -1.19 -14.12 -0.94
N THR A 67 -1.28 -14.97 0.08
CA THR A 67 -1.25 -16.43 -0.09
C THR A 67 -2.42 -16.92 -0.93
N GLN A 68 -3.65 -16.46 -0.63
CA GLN A 68 -4.85 -16.86 -1.37
C GLN A 68 -4.82 -16.37 -2.83
N PHE A 69 -4.44 -15.13 -3.06
CA PHE A 69 -4.30 -14.58 -4.41
C PHE A 69 -3.24 -15.36 -5.20
N ASN A 70 -2.12 -15.71 -4.58
CA ASN A 70 -1.07 -16.51 -5.22
C ASN A 70 -1.56 -17.92 -5.63
N ALA A 71 -2.49 -18.51 -4.88
CA ALA A 71 -3.06 -19.81 -5.21
C ALA A 71 -3.92 -19.76 -6.48
N ILE A 72 -4.66 -18.67 -6.70
CA ILE A 72 -5.62 -18.55 -7.82
C ILE A 72 -5.08 -17.81 -9.03
N LYS A 73 -4.09 -16.92 -8.87
CA LYS A 73 -3.74 -15.93 -9.91
C LYS A 73 -3.21 -16.54 -11.19
N LYS A 74 -2.59 -17.73 -11.12
CA LYS A 74 -2.10 -18.43 -12.32
C LYS A 74 -3.24 -18.88 -13.22
N GLU A 75 -4.33 -19.33 -12.61
CA GLU A 75 -5.49 -19.85 -13.31
C GLU A 75 -6.46 -18.72 -13.70
N GLN A 76 -6.81 -17.85 -12.75
CA GLN A 76 -7.85 -16.84 -12.95
C GLN A 76 -7.32 -15.54 -13.58
N PHE A 77 -6.04 -15.20 -13.35
CA PHE A 77 -5.46 -13.92 -13.76
C PHE A 77 -4.10 -14.10 -14.43
N PRO A 78 -3.94 -14.97 -15.44
CA PRO A 78 -2.62 -15.31 -16.01
C PRO A 78 -1.83 -14.08 -16.51
N PHE A 79 -2.52 -13.02 -16.95
CA PHE A 79 -1.89 -11.76 -17.39
C PHE A 79 -1.07 -11.04 -16.31
N VAL A 80 -1.23 -11.35 -15.02
CA VAL A 80 -0.42 -10.73 -13.95
C VAL A 80 1.06 -11.11 -14.04
N TYR A 81 1.38 -12.20 -14.74
CA TYR A 81 2.76 -12.62 -14.99
C TYR A 81 3.46 -11.80 -16.08
N GLU A 82 2.73 -10.94 -16.80
CA GLU A 82 3.32 -10.02 -17.79
C GLU A 82 4.04 -8.82 -17.13
N VAL A 83 3.88 -8.65 -15.83
CA VAL A 83 4.46 -7.55 -15.05
C VAL A 83 5.24 -8.08 -13.85
N THR A 84 6.00 -7.20 -13.20
CA THR A 84 6.73 -7.56 -11.99
C THR A 84 5.80 -8.08 -10.90
N LYS A 85 6.23 -9.12 -10.17
CA LYS A 85 5.47 -9.69 -9.04
C LYS A 85 5.03 -8.62 -8.04
N CYS A 86 5.87 -7.61 -7.82
CA CYS A 86 5.64 -6.54 -6.85
C CYS A 86 4.39 -5.72 -7.17
N ALA A 87 3.99 -5.64 -8.45
CA ALA A 87 2.77 -4.95 -8.86
C ALA A 87 1.53 -5.58 -8.21
N THR A 88 1.51 -6.90 -8.04
CA THR A 88 0.41 -7.61 -7.38
C THR A 88 0.60 -7.84 -5.88
N GLU A 89 1.85 -7.87 -5.39
CA GLU A 89 2.12 -8.14 -3.97
C GLU A 89 2.00 -6.89 -3.07
N GLN A 90 2.55 -5.77 -3.51
CA GLN A 90 2.55 -4.51 -2.75
C GLN A 90 1.16 -3.98 -2.37
N PRO A 91 0.11 -4.15 -3.21
CA PRO A 91 -1.25 -3.78 -2.85
C PRO A 91 -1.77 -4.40 -1.54
N PHE A 92 -1.39 -5.64 -1.22
CA PHE A 92 -1.84 -6.29 0.01
C PHE A 92 -1.19 -5.69 1.27
N ASP A 93 0.08 -5.29 1.18
CA ASP A 93 0.77 -4.57 2.26
C ASP A 93 0.18 -3.17 2.44
N ASN A 94 -0.19 -2.50 1.33
CA ASN A 94 -0.86 -1.21 1.37
C ASN A 94 -2.25 -1.32 2.00
N LEU A 95 -3.01 -2.37 1.69
CA LEU A 95 -4.30 -2.65 2.29
C LEU A 95 -4.17 -2.92 3.80
N GLN A 96 -3.20 -3.75 4.22
CA GLN A 96 -2.91 -3.99 5.63
C GLN A 96 -2.60 -2.66 6.35
N ARG A 97 -1.69 -1.85 5.80
CA ARG A 97 -1.31 -0.55 6.37
C ARG A 97 -2.51 0.40 6.46
N ALA A 98 -3.41 0.39 5.48
CA ALA A 98 -4.61 1.21 5.50
C ALA A 98 -5.51 0.86 6.70
N PHE A 99 -5.77 -0.42 6.95
CA PHE A 99 -6.54 -0.85 8.11
C PHE A 99 -5.81 -0.63 9.43
N ASP A 100 -4.50 -0.87 9.49
CA ASP A 100 -3.69 -0.60 10.69
C ASP A 100 -3.76 0.89 11.06
N ASN A 101 -3.66 1.77 10.06
CA ASN A 101 -3.81 3.21 10.23
C ASN A 101 -5.22 3.55 10.72
N PHE A 102 -6.26 3.02 10.06
CA PHE A 102 -7.66 3.26 10.44
C PHE A 102 -7.92 2.92 11.92
N PHE A 103 -7.55 1.72 12.38
CA PHE A 103 -7.78 1.31 13.77
C PHE A 103 -6.92 2.08 14.77
N ARG A 104 -5.69 2.44 14.38
CA ARG A 104 -4.82 3.30 15.21
C ARG A 104 -5.45 4.67 15.39
N ASP A 105 -5.95 5.27 14.32
CA ASP A 105 -6.50 6.62 14.32
C ASP A 105 -7.84 6.65 15.07
N LEU A 106 -8.66 5.60 14.93
CA LEU A 106 -9.87 5.38 15.74
C LEU A 106 -9.56 5.32 17.24
N LYS A 107 -8.49 4.63 17.65
CA LYS A 107 -8.05 4.57 19.07
C LYS A 107 -7.58 5.94 19.60
N GLN A 108 -7.09 6.81 18.71
CA GLN A 108 -6.63 8.16 19.06
C GLN A 108 -7.75 9.21 19.02
N GLY A 109 -8.97 8.84 18.63
CA GLY A 109 -10.07 9.80 18.44
C GLY A 109 -9.83 10.77 17.29
N LYS A 110 -9.01 10.37 16.29
CA LYS A 110 -8.85 11.14 15.06
C LYS A 110 -9.92 10.68 14.09
N ASP A 111 -10.85 11.57 13.79
CA ASP A 111 -11.89 11.30 12.80
C ASP A 111 -11.23 11.03 11.45
N SER A 112 -11.27 9.77 11.03
CA SER A 112 -10.86 9.35 9.69
C SER A 112 -12.11 9.39 8.83
N LEU A 113 -12.24 10.47 8.04
CA LEU A 113 -13.27 10.66 7.01
C LEU A 113 -13.19 9.57 5.93
#